data_AF-A0A6L6YM50-F1
#
_entry.id   AF-A0A6L6YM50-F1
#
_cell.length_a   1.000
_cell.length_b   1.000
_cell.length_c   1.000
_cell.angle_alpha   90.00
_cell.angle_beta   90.00
_cell.angle_gamma   90.00
#
_symmetry.space_group_name_H-M   'P 1'
#
loop_
_entity.id
_entity.type
_entity.pdbx_description
1 polymer ?
#
loop_
_entity_poly.entity_id
_entity_poly.type
_entity_poly.pdbx_seq_one_letter_code
_entity_poly.pdbx_strand_id
1 'polypeptide(L)'
;MSIRLLFVFFLLTVASSASADVRYFINEKGQQDWVFDPDYKDPALHITEEDMKGMVHVSPEQKRKMDEKIFKEALENEITARMYQDRVATREQAIKDILSGVPRKVR
;
A
#
# COMPACT_ATOMS: atom_id res chain seq x y z
N MET A 1 -51.90 15.75 -14.99
CA MET A 1 -50.68 15.58 -14.17
C MET A 1 -49.92 16.88 -14.17
N SER A 2 -49.78 17.53 -13.02
CA SER A 2 -49.16 18.86 -12.90
C SER A 2 -47.65 18.79 -13.14
N ILE A 3 -47.10 19.72 -13.93
CA ILE A 3 -45.65 19.86 -14.23
C ILE A 3 -44.78 19.84 -12.96
N ARG A 4 -45.30 20.34 -11.83
CA ARG A 4 -44.65 20.27 -10.51
C ARG A 4 -44.32 18.84 -10.07
N LEU A 5 -45.15 17.87 -10.39
CA LEU A 5 -44.93 16.46 -10.00
C LEU A 5 -43.79 15.84 -10.81
N LEU A 6 -43.68 16.18 -12.10
CA LEU A 6 -42.56 15.79 -12.96
C LEU A 6 -41.24 16.42 -12.52
N PHE A 7 -41.26 17.69 -12.10
CA PHE A 7 -40.07 18.39 -11.65
C PHE A 7 -39.53 17.85 -10.32
N VAL A 8 -40.43 17.50 -9.39
CA VAL A 8 -40.06 16.86 -8.11
C VAL A 8 -39.52 15.44 -8.34
N PHE A 9 -40.12 14.69 -9.26
CA PHE A 9 -39.61 13.36 -9.64
C PHE A 9 -38.22 13.44 -10.27
N PHE A 10 -37.99 14.42 -11.14
CA PHE A 10 -36.69 14.67 -11.76
C PHE A 10 -35.62 15.04 -10.72
N LEU A 11 -35.94 15.93 -9.77
CA LEU A 11 -35.03 16.30 -8.69
C LEU A 11 -34.68 15.12 -7.77
N LEU A 12 -35.65 14.25 -7.46
CA LEU A 12 -35.42 13.04 -6.66
C LEU A 12 -34.53 12.02 -7.39
N THR A 13 -34.66 11.90 -8.72
CA THR A 13 -33.81 11.00 -9.51
C THR A 13 -32.37 11.47 -9.66
N VAL A 14 -32.12 12.78 -9.75
CA VAL A 14 -30.75 13.33 -9.81
C VAL A 14 -30.06 13.25 -8.45
N ALA A 15 -30.79 13.36 -7.34
CA ALA A 15 -30.22 13.26 -6.00
C ALA A 15 -29.81 11.83 -5.59
N SER A 16 -30.29 10.79 -6.30
CA SER A 16 -29.96 9.39 -6.04
C SER A 16 -28.81 8.85 -6.91
N SER A 17 -28.02 9.72 -7.55
CA SER A 17 -26.78 9.29 -8.18
C SER A 17 -25.82 8.82 -7.09
N ALA A 18 -25.83 7.51 -6.84
CA ALA A 18 -24.87 6.84 -5.98
C ALA A 18 -23.46 7.18 -6.49
N SER A 19 -22.69 7.87 -5.66
CA SER A 19 -21.25 7.98 -5.86
C SER A 19 -20.67 6.57 -5.77
N ALA A 20 -20.17 6.05 -6.88
CA ALA A 20 -19.43 4.79 -6.87
C ALA A 20 -18.03 5.09 -6.34
N ASP A 21 -17.60 4.32 -5.33
CA ASP A 21 -16.21 4.37 -4.89
C ASP A 21 -15.33 3.80 -6.02
N VAL A 22 -14.33 4.57 -6.44
CA VAL A 22 -13.43 4.15 -7.51
C VAL A 22 -12.18 3.56 -6.87
N ARG A 23 -11.89 2.31 -7.20
CA ARG A 23 -10.66 1.66 -6.78
C ARG A 23 -9.49 2.22 -7.59
N TYR A 24 -8.45 2.70 -6.92
CA TYR A 24 -7.19 3.05 -7.58
C TYR A 24 -6.05 2.16 -7.07
N PHE A 25 -5.07 1.91 -7.94
CA PHE A 25 -3.84 1.23 -7.57
C PHE A 25 -2.65 1.84 -8.28
N ILE A 26 -1.48 1.68 -7.68
CA ILE A 26 -0.21 2.06 -8.28
C ILE A 26 0.30 0.85 -9.05
N ASN A 27 0.45 0.96 -10.36
CA ASN A 27 0.95 -0.12 -11.20
C ASN A 27 2.48 -0.29 -11.06
N GLU A 28 3.05 -1.32 -11.71
CA GLU A 28 4.48 -1.63 -11.66
C GLU A 28 5.40 -0.49 -12.15
N LYS A 29 4.84 0.47 -12.89
CA LYS A 29 5.54 1.66 -13.40
C LYS A 29 5.38 2.89 -12.49
N GLY A 30 4.71 2.73 -11.34
CA GLY A 30 4.45 3.82 -10.41
C GLY A 30 3.32 4.75 -10.83
N GLN A 31 2.50 4.38 -11.82
CA GLN A 31 1.38 5.20 -12.29
C GLN A 31 0.08 4.82 -11.58
N GLN A 32 -0.78 5.82 -11.37
CA GLN A 32 -2.09 5.63 -10.78
C GLN A 32 -3.10 5.20 -11.84
N ASP A 33 -3.57 3.96 -11.72
CA ASP A 33 -4.63 3.40 -12.55
C ASP A 33 -5.95 3.37 -11.77
N TRP A 34 -7.04 3.69 -12.48
CA TRP A 34 -8.40 3.74 -11.93
C TRP A 34 -9.21 2.60 -12.52
N VAL A 35 -9.79 1.75 -11.66
CA VAL A 35 -10.68 0.68 -12.08
C VAL A 35 -12.05 0.92 -11.48
N PHE A 36 -13.05 0.94 -12.37
CA PHE A 36 -14.44 0.96 -11.97
C PHE A 36 -14.82 -0.43 -11.48
N ASP A 37 -14.95 -0.57 -10.17
CA ASP A 37 -15.39 -1.79 -9.50
C ASP A 37 -16.67 -1.43 -8.74
N PRO A 38 -17.85 -1.78 -9.26
CA PRO A 38 -19.13 -1.38 -8.66
C PRO A 38 -19.38 -2.02 -7.28
N ASP A 39 -18.64 -3.07 -6.93
CA ASP A 39 -18.72 -3.74 -5.62
C ASP A 39 -17.63 -3.24 -4.65
N TYR A 40 -16.71 -2.38 -5.11
CA TYR A 40 -15.69 -1.81 -4.25
C TYR A 40 -16.30 -0.79 -3.30
N LYS A 41 -15.98 -0.95 -2.02
CA LYS A 41 -16.23 0.05 -0.97
C LYS A 41 -14.88 0.46 -0.43
N ASP A 42 -14.58 1.76 -0.49
CA ASP A 42 -13.31 2.27 0.02
C ASP A 42 -13.22 1.98 1.54
N PRO A 43 -12.26 1.16 2.01
CA PRO A 43 -12.10 0.88 3.42
C PRO A 43 -11.87 2.15 4.24
N ALA A 44 -11.27 3.20 3.68
CA ALA A 44 -11.07 4.46 4.38
C ALA A 44 -12.39 5.18 4.70
N LEU A 45 -13.44 4.93 3.91
CA LEU A 45 -14.76 5.56 4.04
C LEU A 45 -15.78 4.66 4.73
N HIS A 46 -15.61 3.33 4.67
CA HIS A 46 -16.58 2.35 5.16
C HIS A 46 -16.06 1.47 6.31
N ILE A 47 -14.91 1.79 6.92
CA ILE A 47 -14.39 1.07 8.08
C ILE A 47 -15.39 1.09 9.24
N THR A 48 -15.68 -0.08 9.81
CA THR A 48 -16.58 -0.20 10.97
C THR A 48 -15.81 -0.16 12.29
N GLU A 49 -16.51 0.13 13.40
CA GLU A 49 -15.90 0.07 14.73
C GLU A 49 -15.34 -1.32 15.07
N GLU A 50 -15.91 -2.39 14.51
CA GLU A 50 -15.37 -3.74 14.68
C GLU A 50 -14.05 -3.94 13.93
N ASP A 51 -13.93 -3.40 12.71
CA ASP A 51 -12.69 -3.41 11.94
C ASP A 51 -11.57 -2.62 12.66
N MET A 52 -11.95 -1.56 13.39
CA MET A 52 -11.01 -0.76 14.18
C MET A 52 -10.51 -1.46 15.43
N LYS A 53 -11.24 -2.44 16.00
CA LYS A 53 -10.84 -3.14 17.25
C LYS A 53 -9.53 -3.91 17.14
N GLY A 54 -9.07 -4.23 15.93
CA GLY A 54 -7.78 -4.87 15.66
C GLY A 54 -6.68 -3.93 15.16
N MET A 55 -6.99 -2.65 14.90
CA MET A 55 -6.04 -1.71 14.33
C MET A 55 -5.18 -1.07 15.42
N VAL A 56 -3.87 -1.28 15.35
CA VAL A 56 -2.92 -0.60 16.23
C VAL A 56 -2.61 0.75 15.63
N HIS A 57 -2.99 1.83 16.33
CA HIS A 57 -2.54 3.17 15.96
C HIS A 57 -1.03 3.28 16.22
N VAL A 58 -0.26 3.42 15.14
CA VAL A 58 1.19 3.61 15.20
C VAL A 58 1.48 5.07 14.88
N SER A 59 2.12 5.78 15.80
CA SER A 59 2.54 7.16 15.53
C SER A 59 3.58 7.18 14.40
N PRO A 60 3.72 8.30 13.65
CA PRO A 60 4.73 8.41 12.60
C PRO A 60 6.15 8.09 13.09
N GLU A 61 6.48 8.46 14.33
CA GLU A 61 7.77 8.13 14.93
C GLU A 61 7.93 6.64 15.24
N GLN A 62 6.88 5.99 15.75
CA GLN A 62 6.89 4.55 15.99
C GLN A 62 7.03 3.78 14.68
N LYS A 63 6.34 4.23 13.62
CA LYS A 63 6.48 3.68 12.28
C LYS A 63 7.92 3.82 11.78
N ARG A 64 8.52 5.02 11.91
CA ARG A 64 9.93 5.24 11.52
C ARG A 64 10.89 4.29 12.26
N LYS A 65 10.70 4.10 13.56
CA LYS A 65 11.53 3.18 14.37
C LYS A 65 11.34 1.72 13.95
N MET A 66 10.11 1.33 13.65
CA MET A 66 9.79 0.00 13.16
C MET A 66 10.40 -0.25 11.78
N ASP A 67 10.25 0.69 10.85
CA ASP A 67 10.83 0.62 9.51
C ASP A 67 12.37 0.56 9.58
N GLU A 68 12.99 1.35 10.46
CA GLU A 68 14.43 1.30 10.71
C GLU A 68 14.88 -0.07 11.25
N LYS A 69 14.09 -0.66 12.16
CA LYS A 69 14.36 -2.01 12.68
C LYS A 69 14.25 -3.07 11.58
N ILE A 70 13.16 -3.04 10.80
CA ILE A 70 12.94 -3.95 9.67
C ILE A 70 14.09 -3.83 8.66
N PHE A 71 14.49 -2.60 8.34
CA PHE A 71 15.61 -2.34 7.44
C PHE A 71 16.93 -2.91 7.97
N LYS A 72 17.24 -2.71 9.26
CA LYS A 72 18.47 -3.26 9.87
C LYS A 72 18.46 -4.79 9.84
N GLU A 73 17.35 -5.41 10.20
CA GLU A 73 17.22 -6.88 10.17
C GLU A 73 17.37 -7.43 8.74
N ALA A 74 16.72 -6.79 7.77
CA ALA A 74 16.86 -7.16 6.36
C ALA A 74 18.31 -6.99 5.86
N LEU A 75 18.98 -5.90 6.24
CA LEU A 75 20.37 -5.64 5.88
C LEU A 75 21.33 -6.68 6.49
N GLU A 76 21.18 -7.03 7.77
CA GLU A 76 22.00 -8.08 8.40
C GLU A 76 21.79 -9.44 7.74
N ASN A 77 20.55 -9.77 7.39
CA ASN A 77 20.22 -11.01 6.69
C ASN A 77 20.88 -11.07 5.31
N GLU A 78 20.87 -9.98 4.56
CA GLU A 78 21.52 -9.89 3.24
C GLU A 78 23.05 -9.95 3.36
N ILE A 79 23.66 -9.26 4.32
CA ILE A 79 25.11 -9.35 4.61
C ILE A 79 25.48 -10.80 4.93
N THR A 80 24.71 -11.44 5.80
CA THR A 80 24.89 -12.84 6.19
C THR A 80 24.78 -13.76 4.96
N ALA A 81 23.75 -13.58 4.13
CA ALA A 81 23.59 -14.34 2.89
C ALA A 81 24.81 -14.18 1.97
N ARG A 82 25.34 -12.96 1.82
CA ARG A 82 26.53 -12.71 0.98
C ARG A 82 27.79 -13.35 1.53
N MET A 83 27.99 -13.33 2.84
CA MET A 83 29.15 -13.94 3.45
C MET A 83 29.11 -15.47 3.33
N TYR A 84 27.96 -16.09 3.61
CA TYR A 84 27.87 -17.56 3.69
C TYR A 84 27.50 -18.24 2.35
N GLN A 85 26.64 -17.63 1.53
CA GLN A 85 26.16 -18.21 0.27
C GLN A 85 27.02 -17.72 -0.91
N ASP A 86 27.23 -16.41 -1.03
CA ASP A 86 28.02 -15.82 -2.13
C ASP A 86 29.54 -15.88 -1.89
N ARG A 87 29.95 -16.35 -0.69
CA ARG A 87 31.33 -16.49 -0.23
C ARG A 87 32.13 -15.20 -0.29
N VAL A 88 31.48 -14.07 -0.01
CA VAL A 88 32.17 -12.79 0.13
C VAL A 88 33.06 -12.82 1.37
N ALA A 89 34.34 -12.49 1.20
CA ALA A 89 35.37 -12.70 2.22
C ALA A 89 35.20 -11.85 3.49
N THR A 90 34.61 -10.66 3.36
CA THR A 90 34.46 -9.71 4.48
C THR A 90 33.10 -9.03 4.47
N ARG A 91 32.70 -8.57 5.66
CA ARG A 91 31.45 -7.84 5.88
C ARG A 91 31.43 -6.51 5.14
N GLU A 92 32.55 -5.79 5.12
CA GLU A 92 32.69 -4.50 4.44
C GLU A 92 32.51 -4.65 2.93
N GLN A 93 33.03 -5.74 2.36
CA GLN A 93 32.83 -6.06 0.96
C GLN A 93 31.36 -6.42 0.68
N ALA A 94 30.72 -7.20 1.56
CA ALA A 94 29.31 -7.52 1.43
C ALA A 94 28.43 -6.26 1.46
N ILE A 95 28.69 -5.33 2.39
CA ILE A 95 27.98 -4.05 2.47
C ILE A 95 28.21 -3.22 1.21
N LYS A 96 29.46 -3.13 0.74
CA LYS A 96 29.80 -2.39 -0.48
C LYS A 96 29.05 -2.97 -1.70
N ASP A 97 28.99 -4.29 -1.80
CA ASP A 97 28.31 -4.97 -2.91
C ASP A 97 26.78 -4.77 -2.84
N ILE A 98 26.18 -4.71 -1.63
CA ILE A 98 24.76 -4.39 -1.43
C ILE A 98 24.48 -2.95 -1.87
N LEU A 99 25.26 -1.99 -1.38
CA LEU A 99 25.07 -0.56 -1.66
C LEU A 99 25.35 -0.20 -3.12
N SER A 100 26.20 -0.97 -3.80
CA SER A 100 26.48 -0.81 -5.23
C SER A 100 25.53 -1.59 -6.14
N GLY A 101 24.53 -2.28 -5.57
CA GLY A 101 23.50 -2.99 -6.33
C GLY A 101 24.00 -4.25 -7.04
N VAL A 102 25.12 -4.84 -6.59
CA VAL A 102 25.63 -6.09 -7.16
C VAL A 102 24.62 -7.21 -6.87
N PRO A 103 24.12 -7.92 -7.89
CA PRO A 103 23.15 -9.00 -7.70
C PRO A 103 23.78 -10.19 -6.96
N ARG A 104 22.95 -10.93 -6.20
CA ARG A 104 23.39 -12.15 -5.50
C ARG A 104 23.84 -13.22 -6.48
N LYS A 105 24.79 -14.06 -6.05
CA LYS A 105 25.24 -15.22 -6.82
C LYS A 105 24.30 -16.39 -6.51
N VAL A 106 23.10 -16.35 -7.09
CA VAL A 106 22.16 -17.47 -7.00
C VAL A 106 22.81 -18.70 -7.65
N ARG A 107 23.13 -19.72 -6.85
CA ARG A 107 23.54 -21.05 -7.30
C ARG A 107 22.47 -22.06 -6.95
#